data_AF-A0A3D3B229-F1
#
_entry.id   AF-A0A3D3B229-F1
#
_cell.length_a   1.000
_cell.length_b   1.000
_cell.length_c   1.000
_cell.angle_alpha   90.00
_cell.angle_beta   90.00
_cell.angle_gamma   90.00
#
_symmetry.space_group_name_H-M   'P 1'
#
loop_
_entity.id
_entity.type
_entity.pdbx_description
1 polymer ?
#
loop_
_entity_poly.entity_id
_entity_poly.type
_entity_poly.pdbx_seq_one_letter_code
_entity_poly.pdbx_strand_id
1 'polypeptide(L)'
;DVAAARAKSIPIIHRSELLAYFVANHRSIAVTGTSGKSTVTAMVFDILRGAGREPSVITGGDLPELVGQGLPGNAAAGSSDLLVVEADES
;
A
#
# COMPACT_ATOMS: atom_id res chain seq x y z
N ASP A 1 -18.32 4.61 -15.89
CA ASP A 1 -17.61 5.57 -15.01
C ASP A 1 -16.48 6.33 -15.68
N VAL A 2 -15.47 5.68 -16.28
CA VAL A 2 -14.34 6.34 -16.99
C VAL A 2 -14.80 7.36 -18.05
N ALA A 3 -15.76 7.00 -18.91
CA ALA A 3 -16.28 7.92 -19.93
C ALA A 3 -16.98 9.14 -19.33
N ALA A 4 -17.72 8.96 -18.23
CA ALA A 4 -18.38 10.05 -17.51
C ALA A 4 -17.38 10.97 -16.81
N ALA A 5 -16.30 10.42 -16.25
CA ALA A 5 -15.18 11.19 -15.70
C ALA A 5 -14.50 12.05 -16.78
N ARG A 6 -14.24 11.48 -17.96
CA ARG A 6 -13.69 12.22 -19.12
C ARG A 6 -14.60 13.35 -19.56
N ALA A 7 -15.91 13.10 -19.68
CA ALA A 7 -16.88 14.14 -20.07
C ALA A 7 -16.94 15.30 -19.06
N LYS A 8 -16.62 15.04 -17.79
CA LYS A 8 -16.55 16.05 -16.71
C LYS A 8 -15.16 16.61 -16.49
N SER A 9 -14.17 16.30 -17.35
CA SER A 9 -12.76 16.71 -17.18
C SER A 9 -12.17 16.33 -15.83
N ILE A 10 -12.62 15.22 -15.24
CA ILE A 10 -12.06 14.69 -13.99
C ILE A 10 -10.76 13.94 -14.33
N PRO A 11 -9.63 14.24 -13.65
CA PRO A 11 -8.38 13.52 -13.86
C PRO A 11 -8.54 12.01 -13.64
N ILE A 12 -7.92 11.23 -14.52
CA ILE A 12 -7.89 9.77 -14.42
C ILE A 12 -6.43 9.38 -14.28
N ILE A 13 -6.10 8.77 -13.15
CA ILE A 13 -4.76 8.30 -12.84
C ILE A 13 -4.73 6.78 -12.87
N HIS A 14 -3.65 6.20 -13.36
CA HIS A 14 -3.46 4.75 -13.32
C HIS A 14 -3.07 4.31 -11.91
N ARG A 15 -3.39 3.07 -11.52
CA ARG A 15 -3.02 2.52 -10.20
C ARG A 15 -1.50 2.58 -9.98
N SER A 16 -0.72 2.32 -11.02
CA SER A 16 0.75 2.40 -10.95
C SER A 16 1.25 3.83 -10.74
N GLU A 17 0.61 4.83 -11.33
CA GLU A 17 0.95 6.25 -11.13
C GLU A 17 0.63 6.68 -9.69
N LEU A 18 -0.51 6.25 -9.16
CA LEU A 18 -0.87 6.49 -7.76
C LEU A 18 0.12 5.83 -6.80
N LEU A 19 0.53 4.59 -7.07
CA LEU A 19 1.54 3.90 -6.28
C LEU A 19 2.89 4.62 -6.33
N ALA A 20 3.34 4.98 -7.54
CA ALA A 20 4.59 5.73 -7.73
C ALA A 20 4.56 7.07 -7.00
N TYR A 21 3.42 7.76 -6.99
CA TYR A 21 3.23 8.98 -6.20
C TYR A 21 3.44 8.72 -4.71
N PHE A 22 2.84 7.68 -4.13
CA PHE A 22 3.03 7.36 -2.71
C PHE A 22 4.48 6.99 -2.40
N VAL A 23 5.10 6.14 -3.21
CA VAL A 23 6.51 5.73 -3.04
C VAL A 23 7.47 6.92 -3.13
N ALA A 24 7.23 7.86 -4.04
CA ALA A 24 8.05 9.05 -4.20
C ALA A 24 7.90 10.06 -3.06
N ASN A 25 6.77 10.05 -2.35
CA ASN A 25 6.45 11.01 -1.29
C ASN A 25 6.56 10.43 0.14
N HIS A 26 7.03 9.19 0.29
CA HIS A 26 7.21 8.54 1.59
C HIS A 26 8.58 7.88 1.70
N ARG A 27 9.09 7.75 2.92
CA ARG A 27 10.23 6.88 3.23
C ARG A 27 9.80 5.42 3.16
N SER A 28 10.00 4.85 1.98
CA SER A 28 9.43 3.55 1.63
C SER A 28 10.36 2.37 1.93
N ILE A 29 9.78 1.29 2.45
CA ILE A 29 10.38 -0.04 2.58
C ILE A 29 9.70 -0.93 1.55
N ALA A 30 10.41 -1.24 0.47
CA ALA A 30 9.92 -2.11 -0.59
C ALA A 30 10.30 -3.56 -0.31
N VAL A 31 9.30 -4.44 -0.26
CA VAL A 31 9.47 -5.89 -0.09
C VAL A 31 9.30 -6.56 -1.45
N THR A 32 10.40 -7.12 -1.97
CA THR A 32 10.46 -7.74 -3.30
C THR A 32 10.92 -9.20 -3.22
N GLY A 33 10.89 -9.92 -4.34
CA GLY A 33 11.27 -11.33 -4.47
C GLY A 33 10.17 -12.22 -5.04
N THR A 34 10.53 -13.44 -5.41
CA THR A 34 9.63 -14.37 -6.11
C THR A 34 8.47 -14.87 -5.24
N SER A 35 8.72 -15.09 -3.95
CA SER A 35 7.75 -15.68 -3.01
C SER A 35 7.83 -15.01 -1.65
N GLY A 36 6.71 -15.02 -0.91
CA GLY A 36 6.66 -14.54 0.48
C GLY A 36 6.60 -13.02 0.65
N LYS A 37 6.52 -12.24 -0.43
CA LYS A 37 6.47 -10.77 -0.37
C LYS A 37 5.33 -10.26 0.52
N SER A 38 4.08 -10.71 0.29
CA SER A 38 2.93 -10.24 1.07
C SER A 38 3.06 -10.60 2.55
N THR A 39 3.53 -11.81 2.87
CA THR A 39 3.78 -12.24 4.26
C THR A 39 4.85 -11.38 4.93
N VAL A 40 5.97 -11.12 4.26
CA VAL A 40 7.05 -10.28 4.80
C VAL A 40 6.61 -8.82 4.91
N THR A 41 5.82 -8.31 3.96
CA THR A 41 5.20 -6.97 4.00
C THR A 41 4.35 -6.82 5.25
N ALA A 42 3.50 -7.81 5.55
CA ALA A 42 2.68 -7.85 6.76
C ALA A 42 3.55 -7.86 8.02
N MET A 43 4.54 -8.75 8.12
CA MET A 43 5.44 -8.81 9.27
C MET A 43 6.16 -7.49 9.52
N VAL A 44 6.66 -6.83 8.48
CA VAL A 44 7.34 -5.53 8.60
C VAL A 44 6.37 -4.45 9.09
N PHE A 45 5.16 -4.40 8.53
CA PHE A 45 4.11 -3.47 8.95
C PHE A 45 3.77 -3.66 10.43
N ASP A 46 3.51 -4.90 10.87
CA ASP A 46 3.11 -5.21 12.24
C ASP A 46 4.22 -4.91 13.24
N ILE A 47 5.47 -5.26 12.93
CA ILE A 47 6.64 -4.94 13.77
C ILE A 47 6.78 -3.43 13.96
N LEU A 48 6.65 -2.65 12.88
CA LEU A 48 6.78 -1.19 12.94
C LEU A 48 5.63 -0.56 13.75
N ARG A 49 4.39 -1.04 13.59
CA ARG A 49 3.27 -0.62 14.43
C ARG A 49 3.49 -0.98 15.90
N GLY A 50 3.92 -2.21 16.19
CA GLY A 50 4.26 -2.65 17.55
C GLY A 50 5.38 -1.83 18.20
N ALA A 51 6.27 -1.25 17.40
CA ALA A 51 7.31 -0.32 17.83
C ALA A 51 6.85 1.16 17.91
N GLY A 52 5.55 1.43 17.74
CA GLY A 52 4.96 2.78 17.79
C GLY A 52 5.38 3.68 16.63
N ARG A 53 5.75 3.12 15.47
CA ARG A 53 6.19 3.88 14.30
C ARG A 53 5.07 4.24 13.34
N GLU A 54 3.88 3.66 13.48
CA GLU A 54 2.68 3.97 12.70
C GLU A 54 2.90 4.13 11.18
N PRO A 55 3.43 3.12 10.46
CA PRO A 55 3.61 3.18 9.01
C PRO A 55 2.28 3.08 8.25
N SER A 56 2.27 3.55 7.01
CA SER A 56 1.29 3.16 6.00
C SER A 56 1.69 1.85 5.32
N VAL A 57 0.74 1.12 4.71
CA VAL A 57 0.99 -0.11 3.96
C VAL A 57 0.18 -0.19 2.67
N ILE A 58 0.78 -0.72 1.61
CA ILE A 58 0.12 -1.08 0.34
C ILE A 58 0.62 -2.45 -0.10
N THR A 59 -0.30 -3.39 -0.38
CA THR A 59 0.06 -4.74 -0.86
C THR A 59 -0.79 -5.22 -2.05
N GLY A 60 -0.33 -6.28 -2.71
CA GLY A 60 -1.06 -6.93 -3.79
C GLY A 60 -2.18 -7.86 -3.31
N GLY A 61 -2.15 -8.29 -2.05
CA GLY A 61 -3.17 -9.14 -1.42
C GLY A 61 -3.68 -8.59 -0.09
N ASP A 62 -4.59 -9.34 0.53
CA ASP A 62 -5.18 -8.95 1.81
C ASP A 62 -4.26 -9.31 2.98
N LEU A 63 -4.02 -8.36 3.88
CA LEU A 63 -3.55 -8.62 5.23
C LEU A 63 -4.75 -9.06 6.10
N PRO A 64 -4.74 -10.27 6.68
CA PRO A 64 -5.82 -10.75 7.53
C PRO A 64 -6.12 -9.83 8.72
N GLU A 65 -5.10 -9.19 9.28
CA GLU A 65 -5.26 -8.23 10.38
C GLU A 65 -6.10 -7.02 9.97
N LEU A 66 -5.85 -6.44 8.78
CA LEU A 66 -6.62 -5.30 8.29
C LEU A 66 -8.07 -5.69 7.99
N VAL A 67 -8.28 -6.87 7.39
CA VAL A 67 -9.62 -7.41 7.16
C VAL A 67 -10.37 -7.60 8.49
N GLY A 68 -9.70 -8.12 9.51
CA GLY A 68 -10.26 -8.28 10.87
C GLY A 68 -10.65 -6.95 11.53
N GLN A 69 -10.03 -5.84 11.14
CA GLN A 69 -10.36 -4.49 11.58
C GLN A 69 -11.48 -3.83 10.74
N GLY A 70 -12.06 -4.55 9.77
CA GLY A 70 -13.08 -4.03 8.85
C GLY A 70 -12.52 -3.14 7.75
N LEU A 71 -11.19 -3.16 7.52
CA LEU A 71 -10.52 -2.43 6.45
C LEU A 71 -10.45 -3.27 5.17
N PRO A 72 -10.18 -2.65 4.00
CA PRO A 72 -10.13 -3.36 2.71
C PRO A 72 -9.08 -4.47 2.57
N GLY A 73 -8.18 -4.65 3.54
CA GLY A 73 -7.19 -5.74 3.56
C GLY A 73 -5.88 -5.39 2.87
N ASN A 74 -5.90 -4.67 1.75
CA ASN A 74 -4.72 -4.46 0.91
C ASN A 74 -4.01 -3.10 1.09
N ALA A 75 -4.56 -2.21 1.92
CA ALA A 75 -3.95 -0.93 2.23
C ALA A 75 -4.44 -0.37 3.58
N ALA A 76 -3.57 0.34 4.28
CA ALA A 76 -3.92 1.14 5.45
C ALA A 76 -3.02 2.38 5.54
N ALA A 77 -3.59 3.50 5.98
CA ALA A 77 -2.85 4.74 6.22
C ALA A 77 -2.37 4.81 7.68
N GLY A 78 -1.08 5.07 7.85
CA GLY A 78 -0.46 5.41 9.13
C GLY A 78 -0.28 6.93 9.29
N SER A 79 0.22 7.34 10.45
CA SER A 79 0.48 8.76 10.75
C SER A 79 1.93 9.19 10.52
N SER A 80 2.83 8.24 10.24
CA SER A 80 4.24 8.53 9.94
C SER A 80 4.54 8.66 8.44
N ASP A 81 5.75 9.10 8.15
CA ASP A 81 6.33 9.16 6.79
C ASP A 81 6.79 7.77 6.27
N LEU A 82 6.56 6.69 7.01
CA LEU A 82 6.94 5.35 6.58
C LEU A 82 5.86 4.73 5.70
N LEU A 83 6.28 4.10 4.61
CA LEU A 83 5.42 3.29 3.75
C LEU A 83 6.02 1.90 3.57
N VAL A 84 5.30 0.85 3.96
CA VAL A 84 5.68 -0.54 3.63
C VAL A 84 4.92 -0.94 2.38
N VAL A 85 5.64 -1.37 1.34
CA VAL A 85 5.03 -1.70 0.05
C VAL A 85 5.49 -3.05 -0.46
N GLU A 86 4.54 -3.88 -0.87
CA GLU A 86 4.85 -5.05 -1.69
C GLU A 86 5.21 -4.59 -3.10
N ALA A 87 6.44 -4.90 -3.53
CA ALA A 87 6.96 -4.59 -4.85
C ALA A 87 7.09 -5.89 -5.67
N ASP A 88 6.18 -6.05 -6.63
CA ASP A 88 6.25 -7.16 -7.59
C ASP A 88 6.94 -6.74 -8.89
N GLU A 89 7.63 -7.70 -9.49
CA GLU A 89 8.43 -7.51 -10.71
C GLU A 89 7.61 -7.79 -11.99
N SER A 90 6.33 -8.16 -11.84
CA SER A 90 5.44 -8.64 -12.91
C SER A 90 4.60 -7.57 -13.59
#